data_AF-A0A1Q3CKQ9-F1
#
_entry.id   AF-A0A1Q3CKQ9-F1
#
_cell.length_a   1.000
_cell.length_b   1.000
_cell.length_c   1.000
_cell.angle_alpha   90.00
_cell.angle_beta   90.00
_cell.angle_gamma   90.00
#
_symmetry.space_group_name_H-M   'P 1'
#
loop_
_entity.id
_entity.type
_entity.pdbx_description
1 polymer ?
#
loop_
_entity_poly.entity_id
_entity_poly.type
_entity_poly.pdbx_seq_one_letter_code
_entity_poly.pdbx_strand_id
1 'polypeptide(L)'
;LINYKNNCYMNYVLQGHMLTKPFMYEIHDSRHIIPCDAHIVSFCIICTLHSFFMSMVNYTSQALYVYKFVQHTSLFSSSFTIFKPEDAHEFLLGVINLLERKFDDSSLLSIYKPGQVLNPAKAFFFMPYLKHHFLV
;
A
#
# COMPACT_ATOMS: atom_id res chain seq x y z
N LEU A 1 -1.40 -12.80 8.81
CA LEU A 1 -0.31 -12.95 7.81
C LEU A 1 0.79 -13.88 8.31
N ILE A 2 1.45 -14.62 7.41
CA ILE A 2 2.58 -15.50 7.77
C ILE A 2 3.83 -14.63 8.02
N ASN A 3 4.46 -14.81 9.19
CA ASN A 3 5.78 -14.24 9.44
C ASN A 3 6.83 -15.10 8.72
N TYR A 4 7.43 -14.55 7.68
CA TYR A 4 8.50 -15.20 6.94
C TYR A 4 9.76 -14.34 7.04
N LYS A 5 10.79 -14.87 7.70
CA LYS A 5 12.12 -14.27 7.82
C LYS A 5 12.07 -12.77 8.16
N ASN A 6 11.52 -12.43 9.33
CA ASN A 6 11.52 -11.09 9.93
C ASN A 6 10.65 -10.01 9.26
N ASN A 7 9.61 -10.38 8.50
CA ASN A 7 8.69 -9.42 7.90
C ASN A 7 7.53 -8.99 8.82
N CYS A 8 7.66 -9.15 10.14
CA CYS A 8 6.59 -8.85 11.10
C CYS A 8 6.16 -7.38 11.08
N TYR A 9 7.10 -6.44 10.85
CA TYR A 9 6.81 -5.01 10.70
C TYR A 9 5.89 -4.74 9.50
N MET A 10 6.13 -5.38 8.35
CA MET A 10 5.24 -5.28 7.18
C MET A 10 3.86 -5.87 7.51
N ASN A 11 3.83 -7.03 8.15
CA ASN A 11 2.58 -7.69 8.49
C ASN A 11 1.72 -6.86 9.46
N TYR A 12 2.37 -6.16 10.40
CA TYR A 12 1.73 -5.22 11.32
C TYR A 12 1.10 -4.06 10.55
N VAL A 13 1.85 -3.42 9.65
CA VAL A 13 1.34 -2.29 8.87
C VAL A 13 0.24 -2.70 7.90
N LEU A 14 0.44 -3.78 7.15
CA LEU A 14 -0.54 -4.25 6.17
C LEU A 14 -1.88 -4.62 6.82
N GLN A 15 -1.87 -5.35 7.94
CA GLN A 15 -3.12 -5.72 8.61
C GLN A 15 -3.70 -4.61 9.48
N GLY A 16 -2.87 -3.87 10.20
CA GLY A 16 -3.32 -2.89 11.19
C GLY A 16 -3.76 -1.56 10.61
N HIS A 17 -3.17 -1.17 9.47
CA HIS A 17 -3.36 0.17 8.91
C HIS A 17 -3.94 0.13 7.49
N MET A 18 -3.45 -0.77 6.63
CA MET A 18 -3.82 -0.80 5.21
C MET A 18 -5.12 -1.57 4.93
N LEU A 19 -5.63 -2.38 5.84
CA LEU A 19 -6.90 -3.09 5.68
C LEU A 19 -8.10 -2.36 6.30
N THR A 20 -7.96 -1.08 6.63
CA THR A 20 -9.10 -0.29 7.10
C THR A 20 -10.11 -0.10 5.95
N LYS A 21 -11.41 -0.18 6.27
CA LYS A 21 -12.50 -0.02 5.28
C LYS A 21 -12.31 1.19 4.35
N PRO A 22 -12.10 2.42 4.86
CA PRO A 22 -11.97 3.58 3.97
C PRO A 22 -10.70 3.51 3.11
N PHE A 23 -9.56 3.07 3.64
CA PHE A 23 -8.36 2.90 2.81
C PHE A 23 -8.62 1.91 1.66
N MET A 24 -9.31 0.82 1.96
CA MET A 24 -9.62 -0.18 0.93
C MET A 24 -10.61 0.32 -0.12
N TYR A 25 -11.62 1.09 0.30
CA TYR A 25 -12.54 1.75 -0.61
C TYR A 25 -11.80 2.68 -1.58
N GLU A 26 -10.86 3.48 -1.09
CA GLU A 26 -10.09 4.42 -1.91
C GLU A 26 -9.15 3.70 -2.90
N ILE A 27 -8.54 2.59 -2.51
CA ILE A 27 -7.75 1.75 -3.43
C ILE A 27 -8.65 1.11 -4.50
N HIS A 28 -9.83 0.63 -4.11
CA HIS A 28 -10.77 -0.01 -5.04
C HIS A 28 -11.44 1.00 -5.99
N ASP A 29 -11.80 2.18 -5.49
CA ASP A 29 -12.40 3.28 -6.28
C ASP A 29 -11.35 4.07 -7.07
N SER A 30 -10.06 3.76 -6.88
CA SER A 30 -9.01 4.36 -7.69
C SER A 30 -9.25 4.09 -9.17
N ARG A 31 -9.05 5.13 -10.01
CA ARG A 31 -9.10 5.00 -11.48
C ARG A 31 -7.91 4.23 -12.07
N HIS A 32 -7.18 3.52 -11.23
CA HIS A 32 -6.01 2.75 -11.63
C HIS A 32 -6.46 1.50 -12.39
N ILE A 33 -5.87 1.26 -13.56
CA ILE A 33 -6.09 0.01 -14.30
C ILE A 33 -5.46 -1.14 -13.50
N ILE A 34 -6.24 -2.18 -13.19
CA ILE A 34 -5.78 -3.32 -12.39
C ILE A 34 -6.00 -4.62 -13.21
N PRO A 35 -4.95 -5.41 -13.50
CA PRO A 35 -3.53 -5.11 -13.28
C PRO A 35 -3.00 -4.09 -14.31
N CYS A 36 -2.08 -3.22 -13.89
CA CYS A 36 -1.35 -2.33 -14.79
C CYS A 36 -0.04 -2.96 -15.30
N ASP A 37 0.54 -2.43 -16.38
CA ASP A 37 1.79 -2.89 -16.97
C ASP A 37 2.94 -2.96 -15.95
N ALA A 38 3.06 -1.95 -15.08
CA ALA A 38 4.07 -1.94 -14.03
C ALA A 38 3.90 -3.11 -13.03
N HIS A 39 2.67 -3.52 -12.74
CA HIS A 39 2.43 -4.69 -11.89
C HIS A 39 2.79 -6.01 -12.57
N ILE A 40 2.60 -6.09 -13.89
CA ILE A 40 2.92 -7.26 -14.70
C ILE A 40 4.44 -7.40 -14.83
N VAL A 41 5.14 -6.29 -15.07
CA VAL A 41 6.60 -6.27 -15.28
C VAL A 41 7.37 -6.37 -13.96
N SER A 42 6.92 -5.68 -12.91
CA SER A 42 7.64 -5.64 -11.63
C SER A 42 6.70 -5.42 -10.43
N PHE A 43 6.49 -4.17 -10.04
CA PHE A 43 5.78 -3.78 -8.83
C PHE A 43 4.95 -2.52 -9.05
N CYS A 44 3.69 -2.59 -8.66
CA CYS A 44 2.81 -1.44 -8.50
C CYS A 44 2.14 -1.54 -7.13
N ILE A 45 2.30 -0.51 -6.29
CA ILE A 45 1.77 -0.50 -4.93
C ILE A 45 0.24 -0.62 -4.89
N ILE A 46 -0.47 0.06 -5.79
CA ILE A 46 -1.94 0.03 -5.87
C ILE A 46 -2.43 -1.38 -6.24
N CYS A 47 -1.89 -1.95 -7.33
CA CYS A 47 -2.23 -3.32 -7.73
C CYS A 47 -1.87 -4.35 -6.65
N THR A 48 -0.69 -4.24 -6.03
CA THR A 48 -0.26 -5.19 -4.99
C THR A 48 -1.15 -5.10 -3.74
N LEU A 49 -1.54 -3.91 -3.30
CA LEU A 49 -2.48 -3.71 -2.20
C LEU A 49 -3.88 -4.24 -2.56
N HIS A 50 -4.35 -3.98 -3.78
CA HIS A 50 -5.63 -4.50 -4.26
C HIS A 50 -5.64 -6.04 -4.29
N SER A 51 -4.63 -6.68 -4.86
CA SER A 51 -4.54 -8.14 -4.90
C SER A 51 -4.36 -8.74 -3.50
N PHE A 52 -3.62 -8.07 -2.62
CA PHE A 52 -3.51 -8.46 -1.21
C PHE A 52 -4.88 -8.44 -0.52
N PHE A 53 -5.67 -7.39 -0.71
CA PHE A 53 -7.03 -7.29 -0.18
C PHE A 53 -7.98 -8.35 -0.77
N MET A 54 -7.98 -8.52 -2.09
CA MET A 54 -8.77 -9.58 -2.74
C MET A 54 -8.41 -10.96 -2.21
N SER A 55 -7.13 -11.20 -1.87
CA SER A 55 -6.72 -12.47 -1.29
C SER A 55 -7.32 -12.72 0.09
N MET A 56 -7.47 -11.67 0.90
CA MET A 56 -8.13 -11.71 2.20
C MET A 56 -9.63 -11.98 2.05
N VAL A 57 -10.31 -11.25 1.15
CA VAL A 57 -11.75 -11.38 0.89
C VAL A 57 -12.10 -12.77 0.37
N ASN A 58 -11.28 -13.30 -0.54
CA ASN A 58 -11.51 -14.61 -1.15
C ASN A 58 -10.99 -15.77 -0.29
N TYR A 59 -10.51 -15.51 0.94
CA TYR A 59 -9.92 -16.51 1.83
C TYR A 59 -8.81 -17.35 1.16
N THR A 60 -8.03 -16.72 0.28
CA THR A 60 -6.89 -17.35 -0.41
C THR A 60 -5.57 -17.03 0.29
N SER A 61 -4.50 -17.73 -0.11
CA SER A 61 -3.18 -17.52 0.48
C SER A 61 -2.64 -16.11 0.22
N GLN A 62 -2.34 -15.40 1.31
CA GLN A 62 -1.75 -14.06 1.30
C GLN A 62 -0.22 -14.08 1.08
N ALA A 63 0.41 -15.26 1.16
CA ALA A 63 1.87 -15.40 1.21
C ALA A 63 2.56 -14.82 -0.02
N LEU A 64 1.97 -15.00 -1.22
CA LEU A 64 2.51 -14.48 -2.47
C LEU A 64 2.59 -12.95 -2.47
N TYR A 65 1.56 -12.29 -1.93
CA TYR A 65 1.48 -10.83 -1.93
C TYR A 65 2.41 -10.21 -0.91
N VAL A 66 2.48 -10.77 0.30
CA VAL A 66 3.48 -10.37 1.30
C VAL A 66 4.89 -10.56 0.76
N TYR A 67 5.15 -11.65 0.03
CA TYR A 67 6.43 -11.88 -0.60
C TYR A 67 6.78 -10.81 -1.65
N LYS A 68 5.80 -10.34 -2.44
CA LYS A 68 6.01 -9.21 -3.37
C LYS A 68 6.45 -7.93 -2.63
N PHE A 69 5.88 -7.62 -1.46
CA PHE A 69 6.35 -6.49 -0.62
C PHE A 69 7.79 -6.69 -0.16
N VAL A 70 8.12 -7.88 0.36
CA VAL A 70 9.47 -8.19 0.86
C VAL A 70 10.53 -8.09 -0.24
N GLN A 71 10.24 -8.58 -1.44
CA GLN A 71 11.17 -8.51 -2.58
C GLN A 71 11.47 -7.08 -3.02
N HIS A 72 10.53 -6.15 -2.81
CA HIS A 72 10.64 -4.75 -3.21
C HIS A 72 10.83 -3.83 -2.01
N THR A 73 11.40 -4.33 -0.91
CA THR A 73 11.51 -3.57 0.34
C THR A 73 12.27 -2.24 0.18
N SER A 74 13.25 -2.21 -0.72
CA SER A 74 14.06 -1.02 -1.02
C SER A 74 13.28 0.12 -1.66
N LEU A 75 12.05 -0.14 -2.18
CA LEU A 75 11.17 0.91 -2.69
C LEU A 75 10.55 1.75 -1.57
N PHE A 76 10.42 1.19 -0.36
CA PHE A 76 9.83 1.88 0.79
C PHE A 76 10.88 2.72 1.53
N SER A 77 12.10 2.19 1.64
CA SER A 77 13.26 2.95 2.09
C SER A 77 14.53 2.33 1.53
N SER A 78 15.50 3.17 1.14
CA SER A 78 16.81 2.70 0.66
C SER A 78 17.65 2.04 1.75
N SER A 79 17.33 2.27 3.03
CA SER A 79 17.99 1.65 4.18
C SER A 79 17.58 0.18 4.38
N PHE A 80 16.41 -0.21 3.87
CA PHE A 80 15.83 -1.52 4.15
C PHE A 80 16.59 -2.64 3.46
N THR A 81 16.83 -3.69 4.23
CA THR A 81 17.42 -4.94 3.72
C THR A 81 16.36 -6.04 3.70
N ILE A 82 16.38 -6.84 2.63
CA ILE A 82 15.48 -7.99 2.52
C ILE A 82 15.70 -8.95 3.70
N PHE A 83 14.61 -9.42 4.31
CA PHE A 83 14.59 -10.39 5.42
C PHE A 83 15.19 -9.92 6.75
N LYS A 84 15.38 -8.62 6.94
CA LYS A 84 15.72 -8.02 8.23
C LYS A 84 14.48 -7.41 8.91
N PRO A 85 14.45 -7.38 10.25
CA PRO A 85 13.48 -6.55 10.95
C PRO A 85 13.80 -5.09 10.69
N GLU A 86 12.78 -4.31 10.32
CA GLU A 86 12.88 -2.89 10.03
C GLU A 86 11.84 -2.11 10.83
N ASP A 87 11.93 -0.78 10.82
CA ASP A 87 10.98 0.09 11.49
C ASP A 87 9.62 0.09 10.76
N ALA A 88 8.54 -0.21 11.50
CA ALA A 88 7.19 -0.26 10.94
C ALA A 88 6.67 1.11 10.49
N HIS A 89 7.03 2.19 11.20
CA HIS A 89 6.65 3.55 10.84
C HIS A 89 7.41 4.00 9.58
N GLU A 90 8.69 3.66 9.45
CA GLU A 90 9.45 3.93 8.23
C GLU A 90 8.86 3.19 7.02
N PHE A 91 8.47 1.91 7.20
CA PHE A 91 7.80 1.14 6.15
C PHE A 91 6.46 1.78 5.75
N LEU A 92 5.66 2.17 6.73
CA LEU A 92 4.36 2.81 6.50
C LEU A 92 4.52 4.14 5.77
N LEU A 93 5.46 4.98 6.19
CA LEU A 93 5.76 6.24 5.50
C LEU A 93 6.20 5.98 4.05
N GLY A 94 7.03 4.96 3.81
CA GLY A 94 7.41 4.53 2.47
C GLY A 94 6.21 4.11 1.61
N VAL A 95 5.26 3.35 2.18
CA VAL A 95 4.01 2.96 1.48
C VAL A 95 3.20 4.20 1.10
N ILE A 96 2.99 5.14 2.04
CA ILE A 96 2.24 6.37 1.80
C ILE A 96 2.91 7.21 0.71
N ASN A 97 4.22 7.42 0.78
CA ASN A 97 4.98 8.17 -0.22
C ASN A 97 4.88 7.55 -1.62
N LEU A 98 4.92 6.22 -1.70
CA LEU A 98 4.81 5.51 -2.98
C LEU A 98 3.40 5.61 -3.56
N LEU A 99 2.37 5.57 -2.71
CA LEU A 99 0.99 5.81 -3.10
C LEU A 99 0.82 7.25 -3.61
N GLU A 100 1.29 8.25 -2.87
CA GLU A 100 1.20 9.66 -3.28
C GLU A 100 1.76 9.88 -4.68
N ARG A 101 2.96 9.39 -4.96
CA ARG A 101 3.57 9.49 -6.29
C ARG A 101 2.71 8.85 -7.39
N LYS A 102 2.15 7.67 -7.13
CA LYS A 102 1.32 6.95 -8.13
C LYS A 102 -0.04 7.59 -8.35
N PHE A 103 -0.61 8.20 -7.33
CA PHE A 103 -1.86 8.95 -7.46
C PHE A 103 -1.64 10.32 -8.11
N ASP A 104 -0.52 10.98 -7.85
CA ASP A 104 -0.16 12.22 -8.52
C ASP A 104 0.10 11.99 -10.02
N ASP A 105 0.82 10.91 -10.37
CA ASP A 105 0.98 10.47 -11.77
C ASP A 105 -0.37 10.20 -12.45
N SER A 106 -1.29 9.54 -11.74
CA SER A 106 -2.64 9.26 -12.25
C SER A 106 -3.50 10.52 -12.36
N SER A 107 -3.25 11.51 -11.51
CA SER A 107 -3.97 12.79 -11.50
C SER A 107 -3.62 13.66 -12.71
N LEU A 108 -2.37 13.60 -13.19
CA LEU A 108 -1.92 14.24 -14.43
C LEU A 108 -2.59 13.65 -15.68
N LEU A 109 -2.87 12.35 -15.70
CA LEU A 109 -3.67 11.71 -16.75
C LEU A 109 -5.17 12.06 -16.64
N SER A 110 -5.58 12.72 -15.56
CA SER A 110 -6.98 12.89 -15.19
C SER A 110 -7.53 14.30 -15.23
N ILE A 111 -6.73 15.27 -15.69
CA ILE A 111 -7.12 16.67 -15.90
C ILE A 111 -8.35 16.78 -16.85
N TYR A 112 -8.81 15.69 -17.44
CA TYR A 112 -9.99 15.62 -18.31
C TYR A 112 -11.35 15.22 -17.69
N LYS A 113 -11.51 14.96 -16.38
CA LYS A 113 -12.88 14.80 -15.80
C LYS A 113 -13.06 15.36 -14.38
N PRO A 114 -14.16 16.11 -14.12
CA PRO A 114 -14.47 16.62 -12.80
C PRO A 114 -15.18 15.56 -11.93
N GLY A 115 -14.77 15.47 -10.68
CA GLY A 115 -15.18 14.46 -9.71
C GLY A 115 -13.96 14.04 -8.90
N GLN A 116 -13.66 14.81 -7.85
CA GLN A 116 -12.42 14.71 -7.09
C GLN A 116 -12.32 13.34 -6.39
N VAL A 117 -11.58 12.42 -7.00
CA VAL A 117 -11.10 11.20 -6.34
C VAL A 117 -10.06 11.64 -5.30
N LEU A 118 -10.32 11.35 -4.03
CA LEU A 118 -9.40 11.64 -2.95
C LEU A 118 -8.18 10.72 -3.09
N ASN A 119 -6.97 11.24 -2.93
CA ASN A 119 -5.78 10.39 -2.91
C ASN A 119 -5.85 9.50 -1.65
N PRO A 120 -5.74 8.16 -1.74
CA PRO A 120 -5.81 7.26 -0.57
C PRO A 120 -4.78 7.58 0.51
N ALA A 121 -3.62 8.13 0.14
CA ALA A 121 -2.65 8.64 1.12
C ALA A 121 -3.26 9.80 1.94
N LYS A 122 -3.96 10.73 1.29
CA LYS A 122 -4.69 11.81 1.98
C LYS A 122 -5.82 11.24 2.81
N ALA A 123 -6.61 10.30 2.28
CA ALA A 123 -7.68 9.63 3.02
C ALA A 123 -7.16 8.92 4.29
N PHE A 124 -5.98 8.28 4.20
CA PHE A 124 -5.29 7.67 5.34
C PHE A 124 -5.02 8.70 6.46
N PHE A 125 -4.56 9.91 6.12
CA PHE A 125 -4.35 11.00 7.09
C PHE A 125 -5.65 11.63 7.63
N PHE A 126 -6.77 11.53 6.92
CA PHE A 126 -8.07 12.01 7.38
C PHE A 126 -8.81 11.03 8.30
N MET A 127 -8.30 9.81 8.50
CA MET A 127 -8.89 8.88 9.47
C MET A 127 -8.61 9.35 10.91
N PRO A 128 -9.66 9.55 11.73
CA PRO A 128 -9.52 10.10 13.10
C PRO A 128 -8.64 9.22 14.02
N TYR A 129 -8.51 7.92 13.72
CA TYR A 129 -7.70 6.99 14.49
C TYR A 129 -6.19 7.09 14.21
N LEU A 130 -5.77 7.67 13.08
CA LEU A 130 -4.36 7.74 12.68
C LEU A 130 -3.69 9.07 13.02
N LYS A 131 -4.47 10.15 13.16
CA LYS A 131 -3.96 11.46 13.60
C LYS A 131 -3.23 11.39 14.95
N HIS A 132 -3.66 10.52 15.86
CA HIS A 132 -3.04 10.36 17.17
C HIS A 132 -1.78 9.47 17.18
N HIS A 133 -1.54 8.68 16.13
CA HIS A 133 -0.45 7.70 16.09
C HIS A 133 0.76 8.16 15.25
N PHE A 134 0.60 9.20 14.40
CA PHE A 134 1.65 9.73 13.52
C PHE A 134 2.10 11.17 13.83
N LEU A 135 1.46 11.86 14.80
CA LEU A 135 1.78 13.25 15.17
C LEU A 135 2.39 13.38 16.58
N VAL A 136 2.95 12.31 17.13
CA VAL A 136 3.75 12.33 18.37
C VAL A 136 5.15 11.85 18.07
#